data_AF-A0A832R787-F1
#
_entry.id   AF-A0A832R787-F1
#
_cell.length_a   1.000
_cell.length_b   1.000
_cell.length_c   1.000
_cell.angle_alpha   90.00
_cell.angle_beta   90.00
_cell.angle_gamma   90.00
#
_symmetry.space_group_name_H-M   'P 1'
#
loop_
_entity.id
_entity.type
_entity.pdbx_description
1 polymer ?
#
loop_
_entity_poly.entity_id
_entity_poly.type
_entity_poly.pdbx_seq_one_letter_code
_entity_poly.pdbx_strand_id
1 'polypeptide(L)'
;TFEPGANLYHLETRHTDRSNALRLVDSTPLITAATGADVSPDGSTLAVISYDTLWLFDKPSAGAAWLSSTHRSFLLDRSVTKQAEAIAWQDDNTLLITNEGRDMFRLHIPDLPSE
;
A
#
# COMPACT_ATOMS: atom_id res chain seq x y z
N THR A 1 -13.92 10.19 -12.85
CA THR A 1 -13.37 10.31 -11.49
C THR A 1 -13.32 8.91 -10.90
N PHE A 2 -12.27 8.57 -10.16
CA PHE A 2 -12.21 7.26 -9.51
C PHE A 2 -13.23 7.18 -8.37
N GLU A 3 -13.78 5.99 -8.15
CA GLU A 3 -14.62 5.73 -6.99
C GLU A 3 -13.74 5.52 -5.76
N PRO A 4 -14.11 6.10 -4.61
CA PRO A 4 -13.41 5.84 -3.36
C PRO A 4 -13.65 4.40 -2.92
N GLY A 5 -12.60 3.76 -2.39
CA GLY A 5 -12.66 2.39 -1.91
C GLY A 5 -11.41 1.58 -2.28
N ALA A 6 -10.92 0.81 -1.33
CA ALA A 6 -10.01 -0.30 -1.58
C ALA A 6 -10.51 -1.54 -0.85
N ASN A 7 -10.39 -2.69 -1.51
CA ASN A 7 -10.74 -4.00 -0.97
C ASN A 7 -9.47 -4.85 -0.85
N LEU A 8 -9.28 -5.48 0.31
CA LEU A 8 -8.24 -6.47 0.52
C LEU A 8 -8.85 -7.86 0.43
N TYR A 9 -8.22 -8.71 -0.38
CA TYR A 9 -8.65 -10.09 -0.58
C TYR A 9 -7.56 -11.07 -0.18
N HIS A 10 -7.96 -12.23 0.30
CA HIS A 10 -7.07 -13.35 0.55
C HIS A 10 -7.24 -14.42 -0.54
N LEU A 11 -6.11 -14.82 -1.13
CA LEU A 11 -6.03 -15.94 -2.06
C LEU A 11 -5.78 -17.23 -1.28
N GLU A 12 -6.83 -18.01 -1.03
CA GLU A 12 -6.77 -19.23 -0.21
C GLU A 12 -6.33 -20.47 -1.00
N THR A 13 -6.53 -20.44 -2.31
CA THR A 13 -6.22 -21.56 -3.22
C THR A 13 -5.19 -21.13 -4.26
N ARG A 14 -4.37 -22.08 -4.73
CA ARG A 14 -3.27 -21.84 -5.69
C ARG A 14 -3.33 -22.79 -6.88
N HIS A 15 -4.54 -23.09 -7.36
CA HIS A 15 -4.71 -23.90 -8.55
C HIS A 15 -4.08 -23.21 -9.76
N THR A 16 -3.39 -24.00 -10.60
CA THR A 16 -2.70 -23.52 -11.80
C THR A 16 -3.51 -23.76 -13.07
N ASP A 17 -4.59 -24.52 -12.98
CA ASP A 17 -5.42 -25.00 -14.09
C ASP A 17 -6.89 -24.55 -14.01
N ARG A 18 -7.24 -23.80 -12.96
CA ARG A 18 -8.59 -23.24 -12.75
C ARG A 18 -8.54 -21.96 -11.93
N SER A 19 -9.63 -21.20 -11.99
CA SER A 19 -9.80 -19.98 -11.20
C SER A 19 -9.76 -20.26 -9.70
N ASN A 20 -9.11 -19.37 -8.96
CA ASN A 20 -9.11 -19.35 -7.51
C ASN A 20 -10.09 -18.26 -7.04
N ALA A 21 -11.05 -18.62 -6.20
CA ALA A 21 -11.96 -17.63 -5.61
C ALA A 21 -11.23 -16.83 -4.54
N LEU A 22 -11.32 -15.50 -4.63
CA LEU A 22 -10.78 -14.58 -3.64
C LEU A 22 -11.79 -14.36 -2.51
N ARG A 23 -11.34 -14.43 -1.26
CA ARG A 23 -12.18 -14.06 -0.12
C ARG A 23 -11.90 -12.63 0.27
N LEU A 24 -12.93 -11.78 0.30
CA LEU A 24 -12.84 -10.44 0.86
C LEU A 24 -12.50 -10.54 2.35
N VAL A 25 -11.45 -9.86 2.79
CA VAL A 25 -11.00 -9.87 4.19
C VAL A 25 -11.06 -8.50 4.84
N ASP A 26 -10.98 -7.43 4.06
CA ASP A 26 -11.07 -6.06 4.57
C ASP A 26 -11.46 -5.08 3.47
N SER A 27 -11.91 -3.90 3.87
CA SER A 27 -12.25 -2.82 2.95
C SER A 27 -12.15 -1.46 3.64
N THR A 28 -11.72 -0.44 2.92
CA THR A 28 -11.70 0.94 3.43
C THR A 28 -12.22 1.91 2.38
N PRO A 29 -13.03 2.92 2.75
CA PRO A 29 -13.42 3.99 1.83
C PRO A 29 -12.34 5.07 1.67
N LEU A 30 -11.26 5.02 2.47
CA LEU A 30 -10.26 6.08 2.54
C LEU A 30 -9.33 6.12 1.33
N ILE A 31 -9.06 4.96 0.73
CA ILE A 31 -8.12 4.84 -0.39
C ILE A 31 -8.89 4.99 -1.69
N THR A 32 -8.37 5.80 -2.60
CA THR A 32 -8.91 5.94 -3.96
C THR A 32 -7.79 5.64 -4.94
N ALA A 33 -8.09 4.82 -5.97
CA ALA A 33 -7.14 4.46 -7.02
C ALA A 33 -5.79 3.96 -6.47
N ALA A 34 -5.83 2.91 -5.65
CA ALA A 34 -4.61 2.23 -5.21
C ALA A 34 -3.83 1.72 -6.43
N THR A 35 -2.55 2.05 -6.52
CA THR A 35 -1.68 1.67 -7.64
C THR A 35 -0.61 0.65 -7.25
N GLY A 36 -0.27 0.57 -5.96
CA GLY A 36 0.69 -0.41 -5.45
C GLY A 36 0.53 -0.64 -3.95
N ALA A 37 0.98 -1.80 -3.49
CA ALA A 37 1.03 -2.15 -2.08
C ALA A 37 2.15 -3.15 -1.80
N ASP A 38 2.77 -3.07 -0.63
CA ASP A 38 3.79 -4.01 -0.17
C ASP A 38 3.89 -4.05 1.36
N VAL A 39 4.24 -5.21 1.91
CA VAL A 39 4.40 -5.42 3.36
C VAL A 39 5.89 -5.39 3.70
N SER A 40 6.25 -4.71 4.78
CA SER A 40 7.65 -4.61 5.24
C SER A 40 8.25 -6.00 5.50
N PRO A 41 9.58 -6.18 5.36
CA PRO A 41 10.23 -7.48 5.53
C PRO A 41 9.99 -8.12 6.92
N ASP A 42 9.97 -7.31 7.98
CA ASP A 42 9.59 -7.73 9.35
C ASP A 42 8.09 -8.04 9.52
N GLY A 43 7.26 -7.72 8.53
CA GLY A 43 5.82 -7.93 8.53
C GLY A 43 5.05 -7.01 9.47
N SER A 44 5.62 -5.87 9.87
CA SER A 44 5.01 -4.92 10.81
C SER A 44 4.14 -3.86 10.14
N THR A 45 4.41 -3.51 8.88
CA THR A 45 3.76 -2.38 8.20
C THR A 45 3.32 -2.76 6.78
N LEU A 46 2.07 -2.49 6.44
CA LEU A 46 1.58 -2.52 5.07
C LEU A 46 1.65 -1.10 4.50
N ALA A 47 2.40 -0.92 3.41
CA ALA A 47 2.38 0.30 2.63
C ALA A 47 1.40 0.17 1.46
N VAL A 48 0.57 1.18 1.24
CA VAL A 48 -0.29 1.31 0.05
C VAL A 48 -0.05 2.69 -0.57
N ILE A 49 -0.01 2.78 -1.89
CA ILE A 49 0.09 4.06 -2.60
C ILE A 49 -1.07 4.25 -3.58
N SER A 50 -1.41 5.51 -3.79
CA SER A 50 -2.17 6.02 -4.92
C SER A 50 -1.30 7.02 -5.67
N TYR A 51 -1.90 7.74 -6.63
CA TYR A 51 -1.25 8.83 -7.32
C TYR A 51 -0.81 10.00 -6.43
N ASP A 52 -1.42 10.19 -5.26
CA ASP A 52 -1.24 11.39 -4.43
C ASP A 52 -1.05 11.13 -2.95
N THR A 53 -1.13 9.87 -2.50
CA THR A 53 -1.08 9.55 -1.07
C THR A 53 -0.33 8.24 -0.84
N LEU A 54 0.50 8.23 0.19
CA LEU A 54 1.09 7.04 0.80
C LEU A 54 0.35 6.76 2.11
N TRP A 55 -0.13 5.53 2.28
CA TRP A 55 -0.67 5.03 3.55
C TRP A 55 0.28 3.99 4.14
N LEU A 56 0.52 4.07 5.45
CA LEU A 56 1.27 3.09 6.23
C LEU A 56 0.34 2.53 7.31
N PHE A 57 -0.10 1.29 7.14
CA PHE A 57 -0.97 0.58 8.07
C PHE A 57 -0.14 -0.31 9.00
N ASP A 58 -0.39 -0.20 10.29
CA ASP A 58 0.20 -1.08 11.28
C ASP A 58 -0.36 -2.50 11.13
N LYS A 59 0.44 -3.50 11.49
CA LYS A 59 -0.02 -4.88 11.54
C LYS A 59 -1.25 -5.02 12.46
N PRO A 60 -2.35 -5.62 11.98
CA PRO A 60 -3.51 -5.84 12.82
C PRO A 60 -3.18 -6.78 13.99
N SER A 61 -3.79 -6.54 15.15
CA SER A 61 -3.59 -7.35 16.36
C SER A 61 -4.03 -8.82 16.18
N ALA A 62 -4.99 -9.06 15.28
CA ALA A 62 -5.42 -10.39 14.87
C ALA A 62 -5.95 -10.39 13.42
N GLY A 63 -5.77 -11.50 12.72
CA GLY A 63 -6.33 -11.72 11.38
C GLY A 63 -5.62 -10.94 10.28
N ALA A 64 -6.39 -10.52 9.27
CA ALA A 64 -5.88 -9.88 8.04
C ALA A 64 -6.53 -8.52 7.76
N ALA A 65 -7.14 -7.90 8.78
CA ALA A 65 -7.83 -6.62 8.65
C ALA A 65 -6.84 -5.44 8.67
N TRP A 66 -5.94 -5.38 7.69
CA TRP A 66 -4.92 -4.34 7.57
C TRP A 66 -5.49 -2.96 7.21
N LEU A 67 -6.48 -2.88 6.33
CA LEU A 67 -7.05 -1.60 5.87
C LEU A 67 -7.92 -0.92 6.95
N SER A 68 -8.30 -1.69 7.98
CA SER A 68 -9.01 -1.25 9.17
C SER A 68 -8.09 -0.95 10.38
N SER A 69 -6.77 -1.14 10.25
CA SER A 69 -5.84 -0.92 11.36
C SER A 69 -5.47 0.56 11.52
N THR A 70 -4.76 0.86 12.62
CA THR A 70 -4.10 2.15 12.80
C THR A 70 -3.19 2.43 11.61
N HIS A 71 -3.23 3.66 11.11
CA HIS A 71 -2.42 4.04 9.97
C HIS A 71 -2.00 5.50 10.06
N ARG A 72 -0.96 5.82 9.30
CA ARG A 72 -0.56 7.19 8.97
C ARG A 72 -0.72 7.39 7.46
N SER A 73 -0.97 8.63 7.04
CA SER A 73 -1.03 8.97 5.62
C SER A 73 -0.22 10.22 5.30
N PHE A 74 0.39 10.24 4.12
CA PHE A 74 1.26 11.32 3.67
C PHE A 74 0.89 11.70 2.25
N LEU A 75 0.65 13.00 2.03
CA LEU A 75 0.42 13.51 0.68
C LEU A 75 1.74 13.47 -0.12
N LEU A 76 1.64 12.96 -1.33
CA LEU A 76 2.69 12.95 -2.33
C LEU A 76 2.50 14.13 -3.27
N ASP A 77 3.53 14.96 -3.41
CA ASP A 77 3.50 16.05 -4.38
C ASP A 77 3.54 15.48 -5.80
N ARG A 78 2.38 15.51 -6.48
CA ARG A 78 2.22 15.01 -7.85
C ARG A 78 3.09 15.74 -8.86
N SER A 79 3.53 16.97 -8.58
CA SER A 79 4.49 17.66 -9.45
C SER A 79 5.88 17.01 -9.41
N VAL A 80 6.19 16.30 -8.32
CA VAL A 80 7.42 15.54 -8.11
C VAL A 80 7.23 14.08 -8.50
N THR A 81 6.25 13.40 -7.88
CA THR A 81 6.06 11.94 -8.04
C THR A 81 5.37 11.56 -9.35
N LYS A 82 4.63 12.48 -9.98
CA LYS A 82 3.86 12.26 -11.22
C LYS A 82 2.83 11.13 -11.07
N GLN A 83 2.92 10.08 -11.88
CA GLN A 83 2.08 8.88 -11.80
C GLN A 83 2.83 7.78 -11.06
N ALA A 84 2.79 7.81 -9.72
CA ALA A 84 3.36 6.76 -8.88
C ALA A 84 2.54 5.47 -9.02
N GLU A 85 3.19 4.37 -9.42
CA GLU A 85 2.50 3.12 -9.77
C GLU A 85 3.12 1.86 -9.19
N ALA A 86 4.25 1.98 -8.50
CA ALA A 86 4.75 0.87 -7.71
C ALA A 86 5.40 1.37 -6.42
N ILE A 87 5.30 0.52 -5.41
CA ILE A 87 5.93 0.67 -4.11
C ILE A 87 6.56 -0.67 -3.73
N ALA A 88 7.73 -0.62 -3.11
CA ALA A 88 8.35 -1.79 -2.52
C ALA A 88 9.16 -1.39 -1.29
N TRP A 89 9.22 -2.26 -0.29
CA TRP A 89 10.16 -2.11 0.80
C TRP A 89 11.56 -2.57 0.37
N GLN A 90 12.56 -1.74 0.61
CA GLN A 90 13.96 -2.11 0.48
C GLN A 90 14.47 -2.82 1.74
N ASP A 91 14.03 -2.35 2.90
CA ASP A 91 14.32 -2.82 4.25
C ASP A 91 13.19 -2.35 5.18
N ASP A 92 13.22 -2.65 6.47
CA ASP A 92 12.14 -2.33 7.43
C ASP A 92 11.85 -0.84 7.58
N ASN A 93 12.76 0.05 7.13
CA ASN A 93 12.68 1.49 7.33
C ASN A 93 12.73 2.29 6.04
N THR A 94 12.77 1.64 4.88
CA THR A 94 13.00 2.32 3.60
C THR A 94 12.07 1.82 2.51
N LEU A 95 11.30 2.75 1.94
CA LEU A 95 10.43 2.51 0.80
C LEU A 95 11.09 3.00 -0.50
N LEU A 96 10.83 2.26 -1.57
CA LEU A 96 11.07 2.67 -2.95
C LEU A 96 9.72 2.92 -3.62
N ILE A 97 9.59 4.06 -4.28
CA ILE A 97 8.43 4.40 -5.11
C ILE A 97 8.92 4.65 -6.54
N THR A 98 8.23 4.10 -7.52
CA THR A 98 8.52 4.38 -8.94
C THR A 98 7.30 4.94 -9.65
N ASN A 99 7.55 5.72 -10.70
CA ASN A 99 6.51 6.27 -11.55
C ASN A 99 6.62 5.80 -13.02
N GLU A 100 5.58 6.04 -13.83
CA GLU A 100 5.60 5.76 -15.28
C GLU A 100 6.70 6.56 -16.02
N GLY A 101 7.20 7.63 -15.40
CA GLY A 101 8.28 8.48 -15.90
C GLY A 101 9.69 7.88 -15.75
N ARG A 102 9.83 6.67 -15.18
CA ARG A 102 11.09 5.97 -14.89
C ARG A 102 11.91 6.61 -13.76
N ASP A 103 11.32 7.50 -12.98
CA ASP A 103 11.93 8.03 -11.78
C ASP A 103 11.77 7.03 -10.62
N MET A 104 12.75 7.00 -9.72
CA MET A 104 12.71 6.22 -8.48
C MET A 104 12.98 7.14 -7.29
N PHE A 105 12.08 7.11 -6.32
CA PHE A 105 12.17 7.86 -5.07
C PHE A 105 12.46 6.90 -3.94
N ARG A 106 13.34 7.29 -3.02
CA ARG A 106 13.64 6.54 -1.80
C ARG A 106 13.17 7.36 -0.61
N LEU A 107 12.37 6.75 0.25
CA LEU A 107 11.81 7.38 1.43
C LEU A 107 12.25 6.63 2.69
N HIS A 108 12.88 7.33 3.62
CA HIS A 108 13.25 6.79 4.93
C HIS A 108 12.13 7.09 5.93
N ILE A 109 11.49 6.05 6.46
CA ILE A 109 10.31 6.18 7.33
C ILE A 109 10.58 6.98 8.62
N PRO A 110 11.71 6.79 9.32
CA PRO A 110 12.04 7.58 10.51
C PRO A 110 12.17 9.08 10.28
N ASP A 111 12.43 9.52 9.04
CA ASP A 111 12.54 10.93 8.69
C ASP A 111 11.17 11.59 8.42
N LEU A 112 10.11 10.79 8.32
CA LEU A 112 8.75 11.30 8.17
C LEU A 112 8.30 11.98 9.46
N PRO A 113 7.53 13.08 9.37
CA PRO A 113 6.97 13.71 10.56
C PRO A 113 6.11 12.70 11.35
N SER A 114 6.30 12.70 12.67
CA SER A 114 5.30 12.14 13.59
C SER A 114 4.05 13.02 13.51
N GLU A 115 2.87 12.41 13.58
CA GLU A 115 1.60 13.15 13.68
C GLU A 115 1.60 14.18 14.83
#